data_AF-A0A4R5D8L3-F1
#
_entry.id   AF-A0A4R5D8L3-F1
#
_cell.length_a   1.000
_cell.length_b   1.000
_cell.length_c   1.000
_cell.angle_alpha   90.00
_cell.angle_beta   90.00
_cell.angle_gamma   90.00
#
_symmetry.space_group_name_H-M   'P 1'
#
loop_
_entity.id
_entity.type
_entity.pdbx_description
1 polymer ?
#
loop_
_entity_poly.entity_id
_entity_poly.type
_entity_poly.pdbx_seq_one_letter_code
_entity_poly.pdbx_strand_id
1 'polypeptide(L)'
;MKYRVATSSLNLRDFPSANDNSKILTQIPFRHTVKLIEKTTSDWWKVKLLNTDKEGFVFSQDIEHVDETMDQIADIEVPNFEPGSKGSLDNKLETYKPLGDPAIPFRDLTSVASKLSSIRKIIDTLNVSKSFRYEKDDSDTYCNIYTFDYCFFAKVYIPRLRWTDTAIEALENGNEVPLVFGETVRPFYSNYIYDWFLQSANTFGWERVSDVDALQKKVNANGGVGVICAKRFILNKSGHVVVVVPETETEKAFRLEGKVIYPLQSQAGMDNYNYFSEVRKDWWDSKDPEKGYSSAIFYYHD
;
A
#
# COMPACT_ATOMS: atom_id res chain seq x y z
N MET A 1 23.58 -2.92 -5.08
CA MET A 1 22.48 -2.41 -5.92
C MET A 1 21.24 -3.25 -5.70
N LYS A 2 20.30 -2.66 -4.98
CA LYS A 2 18.99 -3.23 -4.69
C LYS A 2 17.95 -2.76 -5.71
N TYR A 3 16.98 -3.62 -5.98
CA TYR A 3 15.82 -3.36 -6.79
C TYR A 3 14.56 -3.81 -6.04
N ARG A 4 13.39 -3.29 -6.40
CA ARG A 4 12.09 -3.75 -5.88
C ARG A 4 11.18 -4.20 -7.01
N VAL A 5 10.35 -5.19 -6.75
CA VAL A 5 9.31 -5.62 -7.70
C VAL A 5 8.28 -4.51 -7.91
N ALA A 6 8.08 -4.10 -9.16
CA ALA A 6 7.18 -3.02 -9.58
C ALA A 6 5.84 -3.52 -10.15
N THR A 7 5.69 -4.84 -10.30
CA THR A 7 4.45 -5.53 -10.70
C THR A 7 3.72 -6.13 -9.51
N SER A 8 2.46 -6.55 -9.70
CA SER A 8 1.67 -7.19 -8.64
C SER A 8 2.32 -8.46 -8.08
N SER A 9 3.00 -9.20 -8.95
CA SER A 9 3.77 -10.41 -8.68
C SER A 9 4.80 -10.59 -9.80
N LEU A 10 5.93 -11.22 -9.49
CA LEU A 10 7.03 -11.47 -10.43
C LEU A 10 7.54 -12.90 -10.30
N ASN A 11 7.71 -13.62 -11.41
CA ASN A 11 8.25 -14.97 -11.38
C ASN A 11 9.78 -14.94 -11.29
N LEU A 12 10.36 -15.54 -10.24
CA LEU A 12 11.77 -15.91 -10.21
C LEU A 12 11.96 -17.19 -11.02
N ARG A 13 12.82 -17.16 -12.04
CA ARG A 13 13.06 -18.32 -12.92
C ARG A 13 14.46 -18.89 -12.77
N ASP A 14 14.63 -20.17 -13.05
CA ASP A 14 15.95 -20.81 -13.06
C ASP A 14 16.82 -20.36 -14.25
N PHE A 15 16.20 -20.02 -15.39
CA PHE A 15 16.84 -19.48 -16.58
C PHE A 15 16.01 -18.35 -17.21
N PRO A 16 16.63 -17.43 -17.98
CA PRO A 16 15.92 -16.47 -18.83
C PRO A 16 14.88 -17.18 -19.71
N SER A 17 13.65 -16.67 -19.72
CA SER A 17 12.60 -17.26 -20.57
C SER A 17 12.83 -16.85 -22.02
N ALA A 18 13.58 -17.65 -22.77
CA ALA A 18 13.75 -17.46 -24.21
C ALA A 18 12.83 -18.37 -25.04
N ASN A 19 12.48 -19.57 -24.55
CA ASN A 19 11.54 -20.53 -25.15
C ASN A 19 11.23 -21.65 -24.11
N ASP A 20 10.02 -21.67 -23.54
CA ASP A 20 9.26 -22.73 -22.81
C ASP A 20 9.92 -23.71 -21.80
N ASN A 21 11.23 -23.76 -21.62
CA ASN A 21 11.89 -24.71 -20.70
C ASN A 21 12.27 -24.11 -19.34
N SER A 22 12.07 -22.80 -19.14
CA SER A 22 12.37 -22.16 -17.85
C SER A 22 11.33 -22.55 -16.79
N LYS A 23 11.80 -22.96 -15.62
CA LYS A 23 10.94 -23.26 -14.47
C LYS A 23 10.79 -22.04 -13.59
N ILE A 24 9.58 -21.84 -13.09
CA ILE A 24 9.31 -20.86 -12.04
C ILE A 24 9.79 -21.49 -10.72
N LEU A 25 10.78 -20.87 -10.09
CA LEU A 25 11.32 -21.26 -8.79
C LEU A 25 10.40 -20.79 -7.66
N THR A 26 9.92 -19.55 -7.76
CA THR A 26 8.96 -18.95 -6.84
C THR A 26 8.30 -17.73 -7.50
N GLN A 27 7.17 -17.31 -6.96
CA GLN A 27 6.63 -15.98 -7.19
C GLN A 27 7.19 -15.02 -6.13
N ILE A 28 7.41 -13.78 -6.54
CA ILE A 28 7.96 -12.69 -5.75
C ILE A 28 6.87 -11.61 -5.62
N PRO A 29 6.46 -11.25 -4.39
CA PRO A 29 5.37 -10.29 -4.20
C PRO A 29 5.73 -8.87 -4.63
N PHE A 30 4.71 -8.05 -4.88
CA PHE A 30 4.89 -6.61 -5.09
C PHE A 30 5.73 -5.98 -3.98
N ARG A 31 6.68 -5.12 -4.39
CA ARG A 31 7.63 -4.37 -3.55
C ARG A 31 8.67 -5.20 -2.82
N HIS A 32 8.74 -6.51 -3.07
CA HIS A 32 9.82 -7.32 -2.54
C HIS A 32 11.17 -6.82 -3.07
N THR A 33 12.17 -6.72 -2.20
CA THR A 33 13.51 -6.26 -2.54
C THR A 33 14.38 -7.43 -3.01
N VAL A 34 15.11 -7.20 -4.09
CA VAL A 34 16.05 -8.16 -4.66
C VAL A 34 17.42 -7.51 -4.81
N LYS A 35 18.48 -8.27 -4.57
CA LYS A 35 19.86 -7.84 -4.83
C LYS A 35 20.24 -8.26 -6.24
N LEU A 36 20.66 -7.31 -7.07
CA LEU A 36 21.16 -7.61 -8.41
C LEU A 36 22.49 -8.38 -8.32
N ILE A 37 22.58 -9.51 -9.02
CA ILE A 37 23.82 -10.29 -9.17
C ILE A 37 24.48 -9.97 -10.51
N GLU A 38 23.70 -10.03 -11.60
CA GLU A 38 24.23 -9.88 -12.96
C GLU A 38 23.19 -9.22 -13.88
N LYS A 39 23.62 -8.19 -14.62
CA LYS A 39 22.89 -7.69 -15.80
C LYS A 39 23.35 -8.50 -17.01
N THR A 40 22.49 -9.36 -17.52
CA THR A 40 22.81 -10.14 -18.72
C THR A 40 22.72 -9.27 -19.98
N THR A 41 23.11 -9.82 -21.12
CA THR A 41 22.93 -9.18 -22.44
C THR A 41 21.48 -9.15 -22.91
N SER A 42 20.58 -9.82 -22.20
CA SER A 42 19.14 -9.82 -22.43
C SER A 42 18.41 -8.98 -21.38
N ASP A 43 17.11 -8.75 -21.58
CA ASP A 43 16.27 -8.09 -20.58
C ASP A 43 16.04 -8.92 -19.32
N TRP A 44 16.59 -10.13 -19.22
CA TRP A 44 16.54 -10.97 -18.02
C TRP A 44 17.76 -10.75 -17.15
N TRP A 45 17.58 -10.29 -15.91
CA TRP A 45 18.67 -10.07 -14.97
C TRP A 45 18.69 -11.14 -13.89
N LYS A 46 19.89 -11.53 -13.45
CA LYS A 46 20.06 -12.47 -12.35
C LYS A 46 20.02 -11.72 -11.02
N VAL A 47 19.19 -12.18 -10.09
CA VAL A 47 18.96 -11.56 -8.79
C VAL A 47 18.99 -12.59 -7.66
N LYS A 48 19.28 -12.13 -6.44
CA LYS A 48 19.12 -12.87 -5.17
C LYS A 48 17.96 -12.25 -4.39
N LEU A 49 17.03 -13.06 -3.91
CA LEU A 49 15.98 -12.57 -3.00
C LEU A 49 16.60 -12.21 -1.65
N LEU A 50 16.19 -11.08 -1.07
CA LEU A 50 16.72 -10.62 0.21
C LEU A 50 16.33 -11.61 1.34
N ASN A 51 17.24 -11.83 2.29
CA ASN A 51 17.08 -12.77 3.42
C ASN A 51 16.75 -14.24 3.05
N THR A 52 17.09 -14.68 1.84
CA THR A 52 17.01 -16.10 1.45
C THR A 52 18.25 -16.48 0.64
N ASP A 53 18.47 -17.78 0.40
CA ASP A 53 19.48 -18.26 -0.54
C ASP A 53 18.96 -18.47 -1.97
N LYS A 54 17.74 -18.02 -2.26
CA LYS A 54 17.13 -18.18 -3.58
C LYS A 54 17.70 -17.15 -4.55
N GLU A 55 18.23 -17.66 -5.65
CA GLU A 55 18.69 -16.88 -6.80
C GLU A 55 17.97 -17.33 -8.07
N GLY A 56 17.85 -16.43 -9.03
CA GLY A 56 17.26 -16.73 -10.33
C GLY A 56 17.20 -15.52 -11.23
N PHE A 57 16.44 -15.62 -12.31
CA PHE A 57 16.28 -14.61 -13.33
C PHE A 57 14.90 -13.97 -13.27
N VAL A 58 14.87 -12.65 -13.43
CA VAL A 58 13.66 -11.84 -13.52
C VAL A 58 13.72 -10.92 -14.74
N PHE A 59 12.57 -10.50 -15.24
CA PHE A 59 12.52 -9.52 -16.32
C PHE A 59 12.82 -8.12 -15.77
N SER A 60 13.79 -7.43 -16.36
CA SER A 60 14.34 -6.19 -15.83
C SER A 60 13.35 -5.03 -15.81
N GLN A 61 12.33 -5.05 -16.68
CA GLN A 61 11.28 -4.03 -16.73
C GLN A 61 10.27 -4.17 -15.58
N ASP A 62 10.24 -5.32 -14.90
CA ASP A 62 9.32 -5.59 -13.79
C ASP A 62 9.91 -5.24 -12.42
N ILE A 63 11.13 -4.68 -12.40
CA ILE A 63 11.81 -4.24 -11.19
C ILE A 63 12.30 -2.79 -11.34
N GLU A 64 12.28 -2.05 -10.24
CA GLU A 64 12.75 -0.66 -10.19
C GLU A 64 13.92 -0.52 -9.22
N HIS A 65 14.84 0.39 -9.53
CA HIS A 65 16.03 0.63 -8.71
C HIS A 65 15.65 1.26 -7.37
N VAL A 66 16.26 0.78 -6.28
CA VAL A 66 16.11 1.39 -4.95
C VAL A 66 17.26 2.34 -4.72
N ASP A 67 16.96 3.61 -4.43
CA ASP A 67 17.98 4.59 -4.07
C ASP A 67 18.52 4.32 -2.66
N GLU A 68 19.70 3.69 -2.62
CA GLU A 68 20.40 3.31 -1.38
C GLU A 68 20.86 4.54 -0.56
N THR A 69 20.86 5.76 -1.13
CA THR A 69 21.22 7.00 -0.38
C THR A 69 20.11 7.49 0.55
N MET A 70 18.85 7.13 0.26
CA MET A 70 17.69 7.44 1.09
C MET A 70 17.32 6.30 2.04
N ASP A 71 17.94 5.13 1.89
CA ASP A 71 17.55 3.88 2.54
C ASP A 71 18.60 3.47 3.59
N GLN A 72 18.47 3.95 4.82
CA GLN A 72 19.07 3.29 5.99
C GLN A 72 18.27 2.05 6.43
N ILE A 73 17.19 1.71 5.70
CA ILE A 73 16.35 0.56 6.04
C ILE A 73 17.21 -0.70 5.95
N ALA A 74 17.11 -1.48 7.03
CA ALA A 74 17.80 -2.72 7.24
C ALA A 74 17.77 -3.61 5.99
N ASP A 75 18.77 -4.47 5.86
CA ASP A 75 18.84 -5.57 4.88
C ASP A 75 17.73 -6.63 5.10
N ILE A 76 16.57 -6.22 5.60
CA ILE A 76 15.40 -7.02 5.93
C ILE A 76 14.27 -6.69 4.95
N GLU A 77 13.77 -7.75 4.32
CA GLU A 77 12.68 -7.69 3.37
C GLU A 77 11.35 -7.23 3.99
N VAL A 78 10.54 -6.49 3.23
CA VAL A 78 9.17 -6.17 3.67
C VAL A 78 8.29 -7.42 3.58
N PRO A 79 7.59 -7.82 4.65
CA PRO A 79 6.71 -8.98 4.57
C PRO A 79 5.48 -8.62 3.74
N ASN A 80 5.27 -9.36 2.65
CA ASN A 80 4.09 -9.21 1.82
C ASN A 80 3.66 -10.58 1.27
N PHE A 81 2.36 -10.82 1.22
CA PHE A 81 1.83 -12.02 0.57
C PHE A 81 1.60 -11.77 -0.92
N GLU A 82 1.63 -12.85 -1.70
CA GLU A 82 1.10 -12.82 -3.06
C GLU A 82 -0.40 -12.46 -3.07
N PRO A 83 -0.87 -11.76 -4.12
CA PRO A 83 -2.29 -11.49 -4.29
C PRO A 83 -3.11 -12.79 -4.35
N GLY A 84 -4.20 -12.85 -3.59
CA GLY A 84 -5.09 -14.01 -3.51
C GLY A 84 -6.41 -13.76 -4.23
N SER A 85 -6.82 -14.67 -5.12
CA SER A 85 -8.15 -14.64 -5.74
C SER A 85 -9.29 -14.88 -4.74
N LYS A 86 -8.96 -15.42 -3.56
CA LYS A 86 -9.87 -15.62 -2.42
C LYS A 86 -9.73 -14.55 -1.35
N GLY A 87 -9.07 -13.42 -1.63
CA GLY A 87 -8.89 -12.34 -0.66
C GLY A 87 -10.23 -11.89 -0.07
N SER A 88 -10.59 -12.40 1.10
CA SER A 88 -11.89 -12.18 1.74
C SER A 88 -11.75 -11.98 3.26
N LEU A 89 -12.84 -11.56 3.90
CA LEU A 89 -12.94 -11.48 5.36
C LEU A 89 -13.26 -12.84 6.01
N ASP A 90 -13.55 -13.88 5.23
CA ASP A 90 -14.04 -15.17 5.76
C ASP A 90 -12.96 -15.95 6.52
N ASN A 91 -11.69 -15.67 6.25
CA ASN A 91 -10.59 -16.22 7.01
C ASN A 91 -9.46 -15.21 7.16
N LYS A 92 -8.83 -15.23 8.33
CA LYS A 92 -7.79 -14.27 8.69
C LYS A 92 -6.64 -14.26 7.67
N LEU A 93 -6.19 -15.41 7.18
CA LEU A 93 -5.05 -15.42 6.24
C LEU A 93 -5.37 -14.64 4.94
N GLU A 94 -6.53 -14.88 4.33
CA GLU A 94 -6.94 -14.22 3.10
C GLU A 94 -7.30 -12.72 3.31
N THR A 95 -7.68 -12.33 4.53
CA THR A 95 -7.93 -10.92 4.89
C THR A 95 -6.68 -10.04 4.77
N TYR A 96 -5.50 -10.62 4.97
CA TYR A 96 -4.22 -9.90 4.94
C TYR A 96 -3.48 -10.03 3.61
N LYS A 97 -4.02 -10.78 2.64
CA LYS A 97 -3.49 -10.84 1.27
C LYS A 97 -3.99 -9.65 0.44
N PRO A 98 -3.17 -9.12 -0.48
CA PRO A 98 -3.68 -8.26 -1.54
C PRO A 98 -4.78 -8.97 -2.33
N LEU A 99 -5.74 -8.21 -2.83
CA LEU A 99 -6.74 -8.72 -3.76
C LEU A 99 -6.08 -9.16 -5.08
N GLY A 100 -6.28 -10.42 -5.45
CA GLY A 100 -5.90 -10.99 -6.75
C GLY A 100 -7.08 -11.03 -7.73
N ASP A 101 -7.84 -9.93 -7.86
CA ASP A 101 -8.97 -9.85 -8.78
C ASP A 101 -8.57 -9.14 -10.09
N PRO A 102 -8.55 -9.85 -11.24
CA PRO A 102 -8.16 -9.27 -12.52
C PRO A 102 -9.18 -8.26 -13.08
N ALA A 103 -10.39 -8.18 -12.53
CA ALA A 103 -11.38 -7.18 -12.93
C ALA A 103 -11.04 -5.77 -12.43
N ILE A 104 -10.22 -5.66 -11.37
CA ILE A 104 -9.80 -4.38 -10.81
C ILE A 104 -8.59 -3.88 -11.60
N PRO A 105 -8.69 -2.75 -12.32
CA PRO A 105 -7.57 -2.24 -13.10
C PRO A 105 -6.50 -1.68 -12.18
N PHE A 106 -5.23 -1.83 -12.57
CA PHE A 106 -4.16 -1.03 -11.97
C PHE A 106 -4.19 0.41 -12.48
N ARG A 107 -3.68 1.34 -11.66
CA ARG A 107 -3.47 2.72 -12.07
C ARG A 107 -2.55 2.77 -13.28
N ASP A 108 -3.01 3.49 -14.29
CA ASP A 108 -2.32 3.74 -15.54
C ASP A 108 -1.40 4.95 -15.34
N LEU A 109 -0.10 4.73 -15.45
CA LEU A 109 0.93 5.74 -15.19
C LEU A 109 1.39 6.47 -16.47
N THR A 110 0.74 6.23 -17.63
CA THR A 110 1.18 6.77 -18.92
C THR A 110 0.96 8.29 -19.04
N SER A 111 -0.07 8.85 -18.41
CA SER A 111 -0.36 10.28 -18.44
C SER A 111 -1.19 10.70 -17.21
N VAL A 112 -1.22 11.99 -16.90
CA VAL A 112 -2.09 12.50 -15.82
C VAL A 112 -3.56 12.15 -16.07
N ALA A 113 -4.04 12.28 -17.31
CA ALA A 113 -5.42 11.95 -17.66
C ALA A 113 -5.73 10.45 -17.43
N SER A 114 -4.81 9.56 -17.79
CA SER A 114 -4.98 8.12 -17.57
C SER A 114 -4.85 7.73 -16.09
N LYS A 115 -3.96 8.38 -15.33
CA LYS A 115 -3.89 8.24 -13.86
C LYS A 115 -5.23 8.59 -13.21
N LEU A 116 -5.78 9.77 -13.52
CA LEU A 116 -7.07 10.23 -12.99
C LEU A 116 -8.21 9.27 -13.35
N SER A 117 -8.30 8.86 -14.63
CA SER A 117 -9.34 7.94 -15.11
C SER A 117 -9.24 6.56 -14.46
N SER A 118 -8.04 6.01 -14.32
CA SER A 118 -7.82 4.69 -13.73
C SER A 118 -8.05 4.68 -12.22
N ILE A 119 -7.69 5.73 -11.48
CA ILE A 119 -8.04 5.86 -10.06
C ILE A 119 -9.56 5.81 -9.86
N ARG A 120 -10.32 6.53 -10.70
CA ARG A 120 -11.79 6.46 -10.63
C ARG A 120 -12.29 5.03 -10.83
N LYS A 121 -11.76 4.32 -11.83
CA LYS A 121 -12.13 2.91 -12.09
C LYS A 121 -11.75 1.99 -10.92
N ILE A 122 -10.61 2.22 -10.26
CA ILE A 122 -10.22 1.48 -9.04
C ILE A 122 -11.30 1.66 -7.96
N ILE A 123 -11.68 2.91 -7.65
CA ILE A 123 -12.70 3.19 -6.62
C ILE A 123 -14.05 2.59 -7.00
N ASP A 124 -14.45 2.74 -8.26
CA ASP A 124 -15.73 2.22 -8.77
C ASP A 124 -15.78 0.69 -8.75
N THR A 125 -14.65 0.01 -8.97
CA THR A 125 -14.57 -1.47 -8.98
C THR A 125 -14.41 -2.04 -7.57
N LEU A 126 -13.54 -1.46 -6.73
CA LEU A 126 -13.44 -1.83 -5.31
C LEU A 126 -14.77 -1.61 -4.58
N ASN A 127 -15.47 -0.54 -4.94
CA ASN A 127 -16.82 -0.20 -4.50
C ASN A 127 -17.02 -0.40 -2.99
N VAL A 128 -16.25 0.33 -2.20
CA VAL A 128 -16.17 0.15 -0.75
C VAL A 128 -17.52 0.18 -0.03
N SER A 129 -18.48 0.94 -0.57
CA SER A 129 -19.85 1.04 -0.04
C SER A 129 -20.72 -0.22 -0.23
N LYS A 130 -20.35 -1.13 -1.14
CA LYS A 130 -21.13 -2.34 -1.48
C LYS A 130 -20.34 -3.64 -1.41
N SER A 131 -19.04 -3.57 -1.26
CA SER A 131 -18.17 -4.75 -1.24
C SER A 131 -18.12 -5.37 0.15
N PHE A 132 -18.46 -6.66 0.22
CA PHE A 132 -18.40 -7.46 1.44
C PHE A 132 -17.02 -7.46 2.09
N ARG A 133 -15.94 -7.32 1.29
CA ARG A 133 -14.57 -7.27 1.81
C ARG A 133 -14.31 -6.11 2.77
N TYR A 134 -15.10 -5.05 2.68
CA TYR A 134 -14.92 -3.84 3.48
C TYR A 134 -16.07 -3.61 4.45
N GLU A 135 -17.04 -4.51 4.50
CA GLU A 135 -18.17 -4.43 5.41
C GLU A 135 -17.66 -4.61 6.84
N LYS A 136 -17.88 -3.60 7.69
CA LYS A 136 -17.51 -3.65 9.10
C LYS A 136 -18.31 -4.73 9.83
N ASP A 137 -17.75 -5.25 10.91
CA ASP A 137 -18.50 -6.06 11.87
C ASP A 137 -18.67 -5.33 13.20
N ASP A 138 -19.19 -6.01 14.22
CA ASP A 138 -19.43 -5.43 15.55
C ASP A 138 -18.13 -5.04 16.27
N SER A 139 -16.99 -5.59 15.85
CA SER A 139 -15.71 -5.48 16.52
C SER A 139 -14.68 -4.63 15.78
N ASP A 140 -14.73 -4.57 14.44
CA ASP A 140 -13.67 -3.95 13.64
C ASP A 140 -14.17 -3.18 12.42
N THR A 141 -13.35 -2.22 11.98
CA THR A 141 -13.50 -1.51 10.71
C THR A 141 -12.31 -1.77 9.82
N TYR A 142 -12.55 -1.83 8.51
CA TYR A 142 -11.56 -2.32 7.56
C TYR A 142 -10.86 -1.21 6.77
N CYS A 143 -10.68 -0.04 7.41
CA CYS A 143 -10.10 1.15 6.79
C CYS A 143 -8.67 0.89 6.28
N ASN A 144 -7.85 0.20 7.06
CA ASN A 144 -6.50 -0.20 6.68
C ASN A 144 -6.49 -1.21 5.53
N ILE A 145 -7.47 -2.12 5.45
CA ILE A 145 -7.60 -3.09 4.35
C ILE A 145 -7.94 -2.35 3.06
N TYR A 146 -8.96 -1.50 3.11
CA TYR A 146 -9.37 -0.72 1.95
C TYR A 146 -8.26 0.20 1.45
N THR A 147 -7.60 0.94 2.34
CA THR A 147 -6.45 1.77 1.96
C THR A 147 -5.33 0.92 1.35
N PHE A 148 -5.04 -0.26 1.90
CA PHE A 148 -4.04 -1.15 1.35
C PHE A 148 -4.39 -1.63 -0.07
N ASP A 149 -5.61 -2.13 -0.28
CA ASP A 149 -6.03 -2.62 -1.60
C ASP A 149 -6.08 -1.48 -2.62
N TYR A 150 -6.60 -0.31 -2.25
CA TYR A 150 -6.57 0.88 -3.08
C TYR A 150 -5.13 1.26 -3.47
N CYS A 151 -4.20 1.31 -2.51
CA CYS A 151 -2.80 1.64 -2.78
C CYS A 151 -2.12 0.57 -3.66
N PHE A 152 -2.40 -0.71 -3.43
CA PHE A 152 -1.90 -1.82 -4.24
C PHE A 152 -2.30 -1.66 -5.71
N PHE A 153 -3.58 -1.45 -5.99
CA PHE A 153 -4.04 -1.19 -7.36
C PHE A 153 -3.56 0.15 -7.90
N ALA A 154 -3.33 1.14 -7.04
CA ALA A 154 -2.70 2.40 -7.41
C ALA A 154 -1.18 2.29 -7.68
N LYS A 155 -0.58 1.10 -7.53
CA LYS A 155 0.87 0.86 -7.63
C LYS A 155 1.71 1.65 -6.62
N VAL A 156 1.13 1.95 -5.46
CA VAL A 156 1.77 2.66 -4.35
C VAL A 156 1.88 1.71 -3.15
N TYR A 157 3.01 1.72 -2.45
CA TYR A 157 3.21 0.85 -1.30
C TYR A 157 2.68 1.48 -0.01
N ILE A 158 1.88 0.72 0.73
CA ILE A 158 1.60 0.96 2.15
C ILE A 158 1.67 -0.41 2.86
N PRO A 159 2.23 -0.51 4.07
CA PRO A 159 2.46 -1.81 4.67
C PRO A 159 1.15 -2.44 5.17
N ARG A 160 0.98 -3.72 4.89
CA ARG A 160 -0.11 -4.54 5.46
C ARG A 160 0.34 -5.37 6.65
N LEU A 161 1.58 -5.82 6.62
CA LEU A 161 2.19 -6.76 7.56
C LEU A 161 3.51 -6.22 8.09
N ARG A 162 3.86 -6.63 9.29
CA ARG A 162 5.18 -6.49 9.90
C ARG A 162 5.70 -7.85 10.34
N TRP A 163 7.02 -7.99 10.35
CA TRP A 163 7.67 -9.07 11.06
C TRP A 163 7.43 -8.91 12.56
N THR A 164 7.36 -10.05 13.25
CA THR A 164 7.47 -10.08 14.72
C THR A 164 8.89 -9.78 15.15
N ASP A 165 9.08 -9.33 16.38
CA ASP A 165 10.40 -8.97 16.91
C ASP A 165 11.36 -10.18 16.84
N THR A 166 10.88 -11.38 17.16
CA THR A 166 11.64 -12.64 17.00
C THR A 166 12.00 -12.95 15.53
N ALA A 167 11.11 -12.66 14.59
CA ALA A 167 11.41 -12.81 13.16
C ALA A 167 12.46 -11.80 12.70
N ILE A 168 12.41 -10.55 13.19
CA ILE A 168 13.42 -9.52 12.91
C ILE A 168 14.78 -9.99 13.42
N GLU A 169 14.88 -10.41 14.68
CA GLU A 169 16.15 -10.93 15.24
C GLU A 169 16.71 -12.10 14.41
N ALA A 170 15.85 -13.02 13.95
CA ALA A 170 16.29 -14.13 13.11
C ALA A 170 16.81 -13.66 11.74
N LEU A 171 16.13 -12.70 11.09
CA LEU A 171 16.52 -12.10 9.81
C LEU A 171 17.84 -11.31 9.93
N GLU A 172 18.03 -10.57 11.02
CA GLU A 172 19.26 -9.82 11.33
C GLU A 172 20.46 -10.76 11.52
N ASN A 173 20.23 -11.95 12.08
CA ASN A 173 21.24 -13.00 12.20
C ASN A 173 21.47 -13.77 10.88
N GLY A 174 20.83 -13.37 9.78
CA GLY A 174 21.00 -13.98 8.46
C GLY A 174 20.21 -15.26 8.25
N ASN A 175 19.26 -15.60 9.12
CA ASN A 175 18.40 -16.76 8.94
C ASN A 175 17.26 -16.46 7.97
N GLU A 176 16.88 -17.44 7.16
CA GLU A 176 15.63 -17.38 6.39
C GLU A 176 14.44 -17.58 7.33
N VAL A 177 13.47 -16.67 7.26
CA VAL A 177 12.24 -16.73 8.06
C VAL A 177 11.04 -16.92 7.13
N PRO A 178 10.25 -18.01 7.29
CA PRO A 178 9.09 -18.23 6.45
C PRO A 178 7.99 -17.22 6.77
N LEU A 179 7.20 -16.84 5.75
CA LEU A 179 6.09 -15.91 5.90
C LEU A 179 4.83 -16.63 6.41
N VAL A 180 4.65 -16.67 7.73
CA VAL A 180 3.56 -17.40 8.40
C VAL A 180 2.73 -16.43 9.26
N PHE A 181 1.47 -16.22 8.88
CA PHE A 181 0.58 -15.32 9.59
C PHE A 181 0.30 -15.83 11.02
N GLY A 182 0.37 -14.94 12.02
CA GLY A 182 0.14 -15.33 13.41
C GLY A 182 1.33 -16.03 14.06
N GLU A 183 2.39 -16.30 13.31
CA GLU A 183 3.67 -16.78 13.84
C GLU A 183 4.76 -15.75 13.58
N THR A 184 5.26 -15.64 12.36
CA THR A 184 6.40 -14.77 12.01
C THR A 184 5.97 -13.36 11.61
N VAL A 185 4.73 -13.18 11.13
CA VAL A 185 4.17 -11.86 10.79
C VAL A 185 2.89 -11.51 11.53
N ARG A 186 2.65 -10.21 11.66
CA ARG A 186 1.46 -9.59 12.27
C ARG A 186 0.94 -8.46 11.39
N PRO A 187 -0.34 -8.12 11.47
CA PRO A 187 -0.87 -7.02 10.68
C PRO A 187 -0.44 -5.65 11.21
N PHE A 188 -0.31 -4.68 10.29
CA PHE A 188 -0.32 -3.27 10.62
C PHE A 188 -1.75 -2.82 10.92
N TYR A 189 -1.99 -2.40 12.16
CA TYR A 189 -3.17 -1.62 12.52
C TYR A 189 -2.93 -0.13 12.22
N SER A 190 -3.99 0.66 12.12
CA SER A 190 -3.91 2.07 11.71
C SER A 190 -2.92 2.92 12.54
N ASN A 191 -2.76 2.65 13.83
CA ASN A 191 -1.74 3.35 14.66
C ASN A 191 -0.30 3.02 14.22
N TYR A 192 -0.04 1.78 13.82
CA TYR A 192 1.28 1.41 13.32
C TYR A 192 1.52 1.95 11.91
N ILE A 193 0.47 2.08 11.08
CA ILE A 193 0.57 2.75 9.77
C ILE A 193 0.95 4.21 9.96
N TYR A 194 0.36 4.88 10.96
CA TYR A 194 0.73 6.26 11.33
C TYR A 194 2.23 6.36 11.67
N ASP A 195 2.73 5.47 12.53
CA ASP A 195 4.13 5.48 12.95
C ASP A 195 5.07 5.12 11.77
N TRP A 196 4.68 4.17 10.91
CA TRP A 196 5.39 3.86 9.66
C TRP A 196 5.46 5.06 8.71
N PHE A 197 4.38 5.84 8.61
CA PHE A 197 4.37 7.02 7.75
C PHE A 197 5.47 8.02 8.15
N LEU A 198 5.63 8.21 9.45
CA LEU A 198 6.64 9.12 10.01
C LEU A 198 8.07 8.60 9.84
N GLN A 199 8.27 7.28 9.92
CA GLN A 199 9.59 6.67 9.99
C GLN A 199 10.15 6.28 8.62
N SER A 200 9.29 5.83 7.70
CA SER A 200 9.75 5.09 6.51
C SER A 200 9.11 5.51 5.21
N ALA A 201 7.98 6.22 5.21
CA ALA A 201 7.21 6.44 3.97
C ALA A 201 7.99 7.10 2.83
N ASN A 202 8.93 7.99 3.17
CA ASN A 202 9.75 8.70 2.18
C ASN A 202 10.59 7.74 1.32
N THR A 203 11.06 6.62 1.87
CA THR A 203 11.82 5.60 1.11
C THR A 203 10.93 4.77 0.19
N PHE A 204 9.61 4.96 0.28
CA PHE A 204 8.60 4.36 -0.58
C PHE A 204 7.88 5.42 -1.43
N GLY A 205 8.48 6.61 -1.62
CA GLY A 205 7.97 7.65 -2.51
C GLY A 205 6.89 8.54 -1.92
N TRP A 206 6.57 8.40 -0.63
CA TRP A 206 5.59 9.26 0.02
C TRP A 206 6.20 10.56 0.52
N GLU A 207 5.55 11.67 0.18
CA GLU A 207 5.90 13.01 0.61
C GLU A 207 4.92 13.49 1.68
N ARG A 208 5.43 14.02 2.80
CA ARG A 208 4.58 14.65 3.80
C ARG A 208 4.07 16.00 3.29
N VAL A 209 2.78 16.25 3.49
CA VAL A 209 2.09 17.49 3.10
C VAL A 209 1.62 18.24 4.35
N SER A 210 1.61 19.57 4.30
CA SER A 210 1.29 20.43 5.44
C SER A 210 -0.19 20.40 5.84
N ASP A 211 -1.08 20.31 4.85
CA ASP A 211 -2.51 20.44 5.04
C ASP A 211 -3.30 19.80 3.90
N VAL A 212 -4.61 19.66 4.12
CA VAL A 212 -5.54 19.00 3.19
C VAL A 212 -5.76 19.78 1.88
N ASP A 213 -5.53 21.09 1.85
CA ASP A 213 -5.67 21.89 0.63
C ASP A 213 -4.50 21.65 -0.32
N ALA A 214 -3.28 21.69 0.21
CA ALA A 214 -2.09 21.30 -0.54
C ALA A 214 -2.19 19.84 -1.01
N LEU A 215 -2.71 18.93 -0.17
CA LEU A 215 -2.88 17.52 -0.52
C LEU A 215 -3.88 17.33 -1.67
N GLN A 216 -5.08 17.91 -1.58
CA GLN A 216 -6.09 17.80 -2.63
C GLN A 216 -5.58 18.39 -3.96
N LYS A 217 -4.88 19.54 -3.92
CA LYS A 217 -4.29 20.16 -5.10
C LYS A 217 -3.28 19.23 -5.79
N LYS A 218 -2.36 18.62 -5.03
CA LYS A 218 -1.39 17.65 -5.57
C LYS A 218 -2.09 16.44 -6.20
N VAL A 219 -3.03 15.84 -5.49
CA VAL A 219 -3.79 14.66 -5.96
C VAL A 219 -4.55 14.96 -7.26
N ASN A 220 -5.23 16.12 -7.34
CA ASN A 220 -5.94 16.55 -8.55
C ASN A 220 -5.00 16.83 -9.73
N ALA A 221 -3.90 17.54 -9.48
CA ALA A 221 -3.00 18.00 -10.53
C ALA A 221 -2.25 16.84 -11.21
N ASN A 222 -1.93 15.80 -10.45
CA ASN A 222 -1.01 14.76 -10.90
C ASN A 222 -1.67 13.38 -11.07
N GLY A 223 -2.92 13.20 -10.60
CA GLY A 223 -3.51 11.86 -10.50
C GLY A 223 -2.75 10.97 -9.51
N GLY A 224 -2.24 11.58 -8.44
CA GLY A 224 -1.55 10.90 -7.36
C GLY A 224 -2.50 10.26 -6.34
N VAL A 225 -1.92 9.71 -5.28
CA VAL A 225 -2.61 9.14 -4.13
C VAL A 225 -2.35 10.01 -2.91
N GLY A 226 -3.42 10.42 -2.22
CA GLY A 226 -3.31 11.06 -0.92
C GLY A 226 -3.75 10.14 0.22
N VAL A 227 -3.18 10.32 1.40
CA VAL A 227 -3.61 9.62 2.62
C VAL A 227 -3.71 10.60 3.78
N ILE A 228 -4.79 10.48 4.54
CA ILE A 228 -4.92 11.04 5.89
C ILE A 228 -4.84 9.87 6.86
N CYS A 229 -3.88 9.93 7.79
CA CYS A 229 -3.75 8.94 8.86
C CYS A 229 -3.83 9.65 10.21
N ALA A 230 -4.70 9.18 11.09
CA ALA A 230 -4.93 9.79 12.40
C ALA A 230 -4.74 8.78 13.53
N LYS A 231 -4.05 9.22 14.59
CA LYS A 231 -3.72 8.43 15.78
C LYS A 231 -4.70 8.73 16.91
N ARG A 232 -5.22 7.71 17.59
CA ARG A 232 -6.14 7.88 18.73
C ARG A 232 -5.46 8.51 19.94
N PHE A 233 -6.23 9.24 20.75
CA PHE A 233 -5.82 9.59 22.12
C PHE A 233 -5.57 8.34 22.98
N ILE A 234 -6.48 7.38 22.88
CA ILE A 234 -6.39 6.13 23.64
C ILE A 234 -5.54 5.13 22.85
N LEU A 235 -4.33 4.86 23.33
CA LEU A 235 -3.32 4.06 22.62
C LEU A 235 -3.76 2.64 22.23
N ASN A 236 -4.63 2.02 23.02
CA ASN A 236 -5.13 0.68 22.76
C ASN A 236 -6.33 0.64 21.78
N LYS A 237 -6.82 1.80 21.31
CA LYS A 237 -7.83 1.89 20.26
C LYS A 237 -7.17 2.15 18.91
N SER A 238 -7.73 1.55 17.85
CA SER A 238 -7.26 1.76 16.48
C SER A 238 -7.48 3.20 16.03
N GLY A 239 -6.43 3.79 15.44
CA GLY A 239 -6.50 5.00 14.61
C GLY A 239 -7.37 4.82 13.38
N HIS A 240 -7.35 5.81 12.49
CA HIS A 240 -8.10 5.76 11.24
C HIS A 240 -7.23 6.20 10.07
N VAL A 241 -7.40 5.53 8.94
CA VAL A 241 -6.69 5.84 7.70
C VAL A 241 -7.69 5.95 6.56
N VAL A 242 -7.53 6.99 5.74
CA VAL A 242 -8.44 7.33 4.65
C VAL A 242 -7.62 7.76 3.45
N VAL A 243 -8.06 7.38 2.26
CA VAL A 243 -7.44 7.85 1.02
C VAL A 243 -8.10 9.14 0.56
N VAL A 244 -7.28 10.10 0.15
CA VAL A 244 -7.70 11.33 -0.55
C VAL A 244 -7.51 11.08 -2.03
N VAL A 245 -8.58 11.30 -2.78
CA VAL A 245 -8.70 10.90 -4.19
C VAL A 245 -8.92 12.12 -5.07
N PRO A 246 -8.59 12.04 -6.37
CA PRO A 246 -8.80 13.16 -7.29
C PRO A 246 -10.29 13.48 -7.44
N GLU A 247 -10.60 14.77 -7.52
CA GLU A 247 -11.95 15.25 -7.81
C GLU A 247 -12.41 14.80 -9.20
N THR A 248 -13.69 14.45 -9.30
CA THR A 248 -14.33 14.16 -10.59
C THR A 248 -15.21 15.34 -11.00
N GLU A 249 -15.98 15.23 -12.08
CA GLU A 249 -16.95 16.26 -12.46
C GLU A 249 -18.05 16.43 -11.39
N THR A 250 -18.47 15.34 -10.75
CA THR A 250 -19.58 15.33 -9.79
C THR A 250 -19.13 15.27 -8.34
N GLU A 251 -18.01 14.59 -8.07
CA GLU A 251 -17.49 14.40 -6.72
C GLU A 251 -16.40 15.42 -6.43
N LYS A 252 -16.63 16.28 -5.45
CA LYS A 252 -15.77 17.43 -5.14
C LYS A 252 -15.36 17.48 -3.67
N ALA A 253 -14.16 17.98 -3.44
CA ALA A 253 -13.73 18.46 -2.16
C ALA A 253 -14.52 19.71 -1.75
N PHE A 254 -14.79 19.84 -0.46
CA PHE A 254 -15.48 21.00 0.07
C PHE A 254 -14.51 22.15 0.31
N ARG A 255 -14.92 23.35 -0.12
CA ARG A 255 -14.12 24.58 -0.04
C ARG A 255 -14.86 25.67 0.71
N LEU A 256 -14.10 26.41 1.50
CA LEU A 256 -14.51 27.69 2.06
C LEU A 256 -13.53 28.76 1.54
N GLU A 257 -14.05 29.83 0.96
CA GLU A 257 -13.23 30.93 0.40
C GLU A 257 -12.16 30.44 -0.59
N GLY A 258 -12.48 29.42 -1.40
CA GLY A 258 -11.57 28.85 -2.39
C GLY A 258 -10.51 27.89 -1.84
N LYS A 259 -10.40 27.74 -0.51
CA LYS A 259 -9.50 26.79 0.15
C LYS A 259 -10.23 25.50 0.49
N VAL A 260 -9.64 24.35 0.19
CA VAL A 260 -10.19 23.05 0.60
C VAL A 260 -10.06 22.91 2.11
N ILE A 261 -11.19 22.65 2.77
CA ILE A 261 -11.21 22.32 4.21
C ILE A 261 -11.58 20.85 4.43
N TYR A 262 -12.36 20.24 3.53
CA TYR A 262 -12.61 18.79 3.53
C TYR A 262 -12.22 18.23 2.16
N PRO A 263 -11.12 17.48 2.07
CA PRO A 263 -10.70 16.87 0.81
C PRO A 263 -11.70 15.80 0.40
N LEU A 264 -11.72 15.47 -0.89
CA LEU A 264 -12.48 14.36 -1.42
C LEU A 264 -11.80 13.06 -1.00
N GLN A 265 -12.54 12.23 -0.28
CA GLN A 265 -12.04 11.06 0.40
C GLN A 265 -12.82 9.81 0.03
N SER A 266 -12.20 8.65 0.24
CA SER A 266 -12.82 7.34 0.11
C SER A 266 -12.43 6.46 1.30
N GLN A 267 -13.35 5.70 1.90
CA GLN A 267 -13.06 4.93 3.11
C GLN A 267 -13.90 3.67 3.31
N ALA A 268 -13.33 2.73 4.08
CA ALA A 268 -14.02 1.64 4.78
C ALA A 268 -14.04 1.91 6.30
N GLY A 269 -14.86 2.85 6.74
CA GLY A 269 -14.83 3.35 8.12
C GLY A 269 -15.95 2.81 9.00
N MET A 270 -16.42 3.65 9.92
CA MET A 270 -17.72 3.45 10.59
C MET A 270 -18.85 3.39 9.56
N ASP A 271 -18.73 4.19 8.50
CA ASP A 271 -19.55 4.16 7.31
C ASP A 271 -18.62 4.11 6.09
N ASN A 272 -19.02 3.31 5.11
CA ASN A 272 -18.26 3.12 3.88
C ASN A 272 -18.73 4.11 2.82
N TYR A 273 -17.78 4.83 2.23
CA TYR A 273 -18.06 5.82 1.19
C TYR A 273 -17.08 5.65 0.05
N ASN A 274 -17.59 5.44 -1.16
CA ASN A 274 -16.79 5.53 -2.38
C ASN A 274 -16.21 6.94 -2.52
N TYR A 275 -17.02 7.96 -2.20
CA TYR A 275 -16.64 9.36 -2.19
C TYR A 275 -17.34 10.09 -1.05
N PHE A 276 -16.63 10.94 -0.31
CA PHE A 276 -17.22 11.89 0.63
C PHE A 276 -16.29 13.08 0.86
N SER A 277 -16.86 14.20 1.30
CA SER A 277 -16.11 15.35 1.81
C SER A 277 -16.79 15.90 3.06
N GLU A 278 -18.02 16.41 2.92
CA GLU A 278 -18.73 17.07 4.01
C GLU A 278 -19.42 16.16 5.02
N VAL A 279 -19.75 14.92 4.67
CA VAL A 279 -20.56 14.05 5.54
C VAL A 279 -19.85 13.73 6.86
N ARG A 280 -18.51 13.75 6.87
CA ARG A 280 -17.68 13.53 8.07
C ARG A 280 -16.71 14.69 8.28
N LYS A 281 -17.26 15.87 8.56
CA LYS A 281 -16.49 17.10 8.85
C LYS A 281 -15.48 16.86 9.97
N ASP A 282 -14.25 17.31 9.75
CA ASP A 282 -13.17 17.35 10.75
C ASP A 282 -12.93 16.04 11.51
N TRP A 283 -13.23 14.89 10.89
CA TRP A 283 -13.15 13.62 11.63
C TRP A 283 -11.74 13.38 12.18
N TRP A 284 -10.69 13.78 11.46
CA TRP A 284 -9.29 13.61 11.86
C TRP A 284 -8.81 14.61 12.92
N ASP A 285 -9.56 15.70 13.15
CA ASP A 285 -9.25 16.73 14.16
C ASP A 285 -10.21 16.72 15.35
N SER A 286 -11.11 15.73 15.42
CA SER A 286 -12.04 15.56 16.52
C SER A 286 -11.30 15.51 17.87
N LYS A 287 -11.65 16.42 18.78
CA LYS A 287 -11.08 16.53 20.13
C LYS A 287 -11.83 15.72 21.19
N ASP A 288 -12.72 14.83 20.77
CA ASP A 288 -13.41 13.90 21.68
C ASP A 288 -12.36 12.99 22.38
N PRO A 289 -12.27 12.96 23.71
CA PRO A 289 -11.27 12.13 24.40
C PRO A 289 -11.45 10.62 24.20
N GLU A 290 -12.68 10.16 23.94
CA GLU A 290 -13.01 8.74 23.78
C GLU A 290 -12.98 8.26 22.33
N LYS A 291 -13.32 9.17 21.40
CA LYS A 291 -13.56 8.91 19.97
C LYS A 291 -12.81 9.84 19.02
N GLY A 292 -11.97 10.72 19.54
CA GLY A 292 -11.15 11.64 18.76
C GLY A 292 -9.74 11.12 18.51
N TYR A 293 -8.89 12.02 18.01
CA TYR A 293 -7.54 11.73 17.58
C TYR A 293 -6.56 12.73 18.20
N SER A 294 -5.41 12.22 18.64
CA SER A 294 -4.32 13.04 19.20
C SER A 294 -3.61 13.85 18.12
N SER A 295 -3.57 13.31 16.90
CA SER A 295 -2.86 13.91 15.78
C SER A 295 -3.31 13.28 14.45
N ALA A 296 -3.16 14.05 13.38
CA ALA A 296 -3.33 13.60 12.01
C ALA A 296 -2.10 13.97 11.17
N ILE A 297 -1.80 13.14 10.17
CA ILE A 297 -0.73 13.37 9.20
C ILE A 297 -1.28 13.19 7.79
N PHE A 298 -0.69 13.94 6.86
CA PHE A 298 -1.11 14.02 5.47
C PHE A 298 0.08 13.65 4.58
N TYR A 299 -0.13 12.68 3.70
CA TYR A 299 0.92 12.20 2.80
C TYR A 299 0.40 12.11 1.38
N TYR A 300 1.28 12.38 0.43
CA TYR A 300 1.07 12.32 -1.00
C TYR A 300 2.05 11.34 -1.64
N HIS A 301 1.60 10.60 -2.64
CA HIS A 301 2.46 9.83 -3.53
C HIS A 301 2.02 10.07 -4.97
N ASP A 302 2.97 10.25 -5.89
CA ASP A 302 2.70 10.48 -7.31
C ASP A 302 2.19 9.26 -8.07
#